data_AF-A0A357NI58-F1
#
_entry.id   AF-A0A357NI58-F1
#
_cell.length_a   1.000
_cell.length_b   1.000
_cell.length_c   1.000
_cell.angle_alpha   90.00
_cell.angle_beta   90.00
_cell.angle_gamma   90.00
#
_symmetry.space_group_name_H-M   'P 1'
#
loop_
_entity.id
_entity.type
_entity.pdbx_description
1 polymer ?
#
loop_
_entity_poly.entity_id
_entity_poly.type
_entity_poly.pdbx_seq_one_letter_code
_entity_poly.pdbx_strand_id
1 'polypeptide(L)' 'MKLRNLRLERQPKLMIIPMIDIIFFLLVYFMMSTLYMVEQRTLPVNLPQAAAAQSDLQKNVAITVARDGML' A
#
# COMPACT_ATOMS: atom_id res chain seq x y z
N MET A 1 68.07 -17.36 5.85
CA MET A 1 66.78 -17.47 5.13
C MET A 1 65.89 -16.32 5.55
N LYS A 2 65.62 -15.38 4.65
CA LYS A 2 64.88 -14.14 4.94
C LYS A 2 63.38 -14.44 4.86
N LEU A 3 62.73 -14.57 6.02
CA LEU A 3 61.29 -14.79 6.13
C LEU A 3 60.58 -13.56 5.54
N ARG A 4 60.05 -13.69 4.32
CA ARG A 4 59.26 -12.62 3.69
C ARG A 4 57.93 -12.55 4.44
N ASN A 5 57.64 -11.38 5.01
CA ASN A 5 56.36 -11.08 5.64
C ASN A 5 55.22 -11.33 4.65
N LEU A 6 54.48 -12.43 4.85
CA LEU A 6 53.27 -12.78 4.08
C LEU A 6 52.07 -11.88 4.42
N ARG A 7 52.22 -10.97 5.39
CA ARG A 7 51.28 -9.89 5.69
C ARG A 7 51.54 -8.69 4.78
N LEU A 8 51.48 -8.90 3.47
CA LEU A 8 51.06 -7.80 2.60
C LEU A 8 49.54 -7.81 2.67
N GLU A 9 49.04 -7.15 3.71
CA GLU A 9 47.65 -6.78 3.92
C GLU A 9 47.04 -6.33 2.59
N ARG A 10 46.36 -7.24 1.88
CA ARG A 10 45.46 -6.88 0.80
C ARG A 10 44.26 -6.22 1.46
N GLN A 11 44.39 -4.93 1.75
CA GLN A 11 43.25 -4.13 2.16
C GLN A 11 42.14 -4.34 1.12
N PRO A 12 40.92 -4.72 1.53
CA PRO A 12 39.83 -4.91 0.59
C PRO A 12 39.58 -3.57 -0.09
N LYS A 13 39.79 -3.52 -1.41
CA LYS A 13 39.48 -2.33 -2.21
C LYS A 13 37.97 -2.25 -2.33
N LEU A 14 37.37 -1.15 -1.87
CA LEU A 14 35.96 -0.86 -2.11
C LEU A 14 35.74 -0.71 -3.62
N MET A 15 35.00 -1.64 -4.21
CA MET A 15 34.67 -1.63 -5.64
C MET A 15 33.38 -0.83 -5.87
N ILE A 16 33.50 0.48 -6.05
CA ILE A 16 32.34 1.39 -6.16
C ILE A 16 31.52 1.15 -7.43
N ILE A 17 32.19 0.92 -8.57
CA ILE A 17 31.52 0.78 -9.89
C ILE A 17 30.50 -0.39 -9.89
N PRO A 18 30.85 -1.61 -9.44
CA PRO A 18 29.86 -2.69 -9.33
C PRO A 18 28.72 -2.43 -8.33
N MET A 19 28.98 -1.67 -7.25
CA MET A 19 27.92 -1.35 -6.28
C MET A 19 26.90 -0.38 -6.84
N ILE A 20 27.34 0.60 -7.63
CA ILE A 20 26.43 1.53 -8.34
C ILE A 20 25.52 0.75 -9.28
N ASP A 21 26.06 -0.23 -9.99
CA ASP A 21 25.28 -1.07 -10.91
C ASP A 21 24.17 -1.85 -10.17
N ILE A 22 24.48 -2.46 -9.01
CA ILE A 22 23.49 -3.16 -8.18
C ILE A 22 22.39 -2.21 -7.68
N ILE A 23 22.76 -1.01 -7.22
CA ILE A 23 21.79 -0.02 -6.73
C ILE A 23 20.89 0.48 -7.88
N PHE A 24 21.47 0.73 -9.05
CA PHE A 24 20.71 1.17 -10.23
C PHE A 24 19.74 0.07 -10.70
N PHE A 25 20.20 -1.17 -10.75
CA PHE A 25 19.35 -2.32 -11.06
C PHE A 25 18.18 -2.45 -10.09
N LEU A 26 18.45 -2.34 -8.77
CA LEU A 26 17.41 -2.36 -7.74
C LEU A 26 16.41 -1.22 -7.93
N LEU A 27 16.86 -0.01 -8.24
CA LEU A 27 16.00 1.15 -8.45
C LEU A 27 15.06 0.93 -9.64
N VAL A 28 15.58 0.47 -10.79
CA VAL A 28 14.77 0.17 -11.98
C VAL A 28 13.76 -0.95 -11.68
N TYR A 29 14.19 -2.00 -10.96
CA TYR A 29 13.30 -3.07 -10.51
C TYR A 29 12.16 -2.56 -9.63
N PHE A 30 12.45 -1.70 -8.65
CA PHE A 30 11.43 -1.08 -7.79
C PHE A 30 10.47 -0.18 -8.58
N MET A 31 10.99 0.63 -9.51
CA MET A 31 10.15 1.47 -10.37
C MET A 31 9.16 0.61 -11.18
N MET A 32 9.63 -0.47 -11.79
CA MET A 32 8.74 -1.39 -12.53
C MET A 32 7.73 -2.06 -11.59
N SER A 33 8.18 -2.63 -10.46
CA SER A 33 7.33 -3.37 -9.53
C SER A 33 6.23 -2.51 -8.89
N THR A 34 6.51 -1.23 -8.62
CA THR A 34 5.54 -0.31 -8.02
C THR A 34 4.44 0.10 -9.00
N LEU A 35 4.76 0.26 -10.29
CA LEU A 35 3.76 0.49 -11.34
C LEU A 35 2.80 -0.69 -11.49
N TYR A 36 3.30 -1.92 -11.46
CA TYR A 36 2.45 -3.12 -11.52
C TYR A 36 1.53 -3.28 -10.29
N MET A 37 1.95 -2.81 -9.12
CA MET A 37 1.13 -2.89 -7.91
C MET A 37 -0.09 -1.95 -7.93
N VAL A 38 -0.03 -0.85 -8.69
CA VAL A 38 -1.15 0.09 -8.81
C VAL A 38 -2.30 -0.53 -9.61
N GLU A 39 -2.01 -1.24 -10.71
CA GLU A 39 -3.07 -1.85 -11.53
C GLU A 39 -3.77 -3.03 -10.83
N GLN A 40 -3.05 -3.82 -10.02
CA GLN A 40 -3.63 -5.01 -9.38
C GLN A 40 -4.46 -4.70 -8.13
N ARG A 41 -4.29 -3.51 -7.51
CA ARG A 41 -4.99 -3.13 -6.28
C ARG A 41 -6.22 -2.26 -6.49
N THR A 42 -6.53 -1.85 -7.72
CA THR A 42 -7.83 -1.25 -8.02
C THR A 42 -8.84 -2.35 -8.33
N LEU A 43 -9.22 -3.13 -7.32
CA LEU A 43 -10.53 -3.77 -7.37
C LEU A 43 -11.54 -2.62 -7.34
N PRO A 44 -12.35 -2.41 -8.40
CA PRO A 44 -13.37 -1.37 -8.37
C PRO A 44 -14.40 -1.78 -7.31
N VAL A 45 -14.21 -1.27 -6.09
CA VAL A 45 -15.24 -1.35 -5.07
C VAL A 45 -16.35 -0.42 -5.53
N ASN A 46 -17.46 -1.03 -5.93
CA ASN A 46 -18.68 -0.30 -6.25
C ASN A 46 -19.21 0.25 -4.93
N LEU A 47 -18.75 1.44 -4.54
CA LEU A 47 -19.22 2.13 -3.36
C LEU A 47 -20.71 2.41 -3.59
N PRO A 48 -21.63 1.82 -2.80
CA PRO A 48 -23.03 2.19 -2.90
C PRO A 48 -23.12 3.70 -2.64
N GLN A 49 -23.81 4.41 -3.53
CA GLN A 49 -24.10 5.82 -3.35
C GLN A 49 -24.72 5.97 -1.96
N ALA A 50 -24.04 6.66 -1.05
CA ALA A 50 -24.57 6.88 0.28
C ALA A 50 -25.94 7.54 0.11
N ALA A 51 -26.99 6.91 0.64
CA ALA A 51 -28.32 7.50 0.76
C ALA A 51 -28.34 8.65 1.79
N ALA A 52 -27.26 9.42 1.86
CA ALA A 52 -27.18 10.61 2.66
C ALA A 52 -27.87 11.74 1.86
N ALA A 53 -29.03 12.13 2.37
CA ALA A 53 -29.95 13.13 1.84
C ALA A 53 -30.92 12.66 0.75
N GLN A 54 -31.57 11.51 0.95
CA GLN A 54 -33.03 11.63 0.90
C GLN A 54 -33.37 12.41 2.17
N SER A 55 -33.83 13.65 2.04
CA SER A 55 -34.43 14.35 3.15
C SER A 55 -35.49 13.40 3.70
N ASP A 56 -35.21 12.84 4.87
CA ASP A 56 -36.20 12.16 5.65
C ASP A 56 -37.14 13.28 6.09
N LEU A 57 -38.04 13.68 5.19
CA LEU A 57 -39.34 14.15 5.55
C LEU A 57 -39.93 12.98 6.31
N GLN A 58 -39.54 12.88 7.58
CA GLN A 58 -40.16 12.04 8.59
C GLN A 58 -41.63 12.35 8.43
N LYS A 59 -42.33 11.51 7.66
CA LYS A 59 -43.77 11.52 7.65
C LYS A 59 -44.08 11.06 9.05
N ASN A 60 -44.34 12.01 9.94
CA ASN A 60 -44.86 11.73 11.27
C ASN A 60 -46.18 11.00 11.06
N VAL A 61 -46.13 9.68 11.04
CA VAL A 61 -47.32 8.84 11.05
C VAL A 61 -47.77 8.82 12.51
N ALA A 62 -48.85 9.55 12.79
CA ALA A 62 -49.50 9.49 14.09
C ALA A 62 -50.20 8.13 14.21
N ILE A 63 -49.64 7.23 15.01
CA ILE A 63 -50.26 5.95 15.34
C ILE A 63 -50.98 6.13 16.68
N THR A 64 -52.31 6.09 16.66
CA THR A 64 -53.13 6.13 17.88
C THR A 64 -53.58 4.72 18.20
N VAL A 65 -53.20 4.21 19.36
CA VAL A 65 -53.65 2.89 19.83
C VAL A 65 -54.90 3.10 20.68
N ALA A 66 -56.03 2.51 20.27
CA ALA A 66 -57.25 2.51 21.06
C ALA A 66 -57.08 1.61 22.30
N ARG A 67 -57.81 1.90 23.38
CA ARG A 67 -57.66 1.20 24.69
C ARG A 67 -57.96 -0.31 24.63
N ASP A 68 -58.60 -0.77 23.56
CA ASP A 68 -58.91 -2.17 23.24
C ASP A 68 -57.82 -2.85 22.38
N GLY A 69 -56.73 -2.15 22.06
CA GLY A 69 -55.55 -2.71 21.40
C GLY A 69 -55.66 -2.84 19.88
N MET A 70 -56.62 -2.18 19.24
CA MET A 70 -56.65 -2.08 17.78
C MET A 70 -56.00 -0.77 17.29
N LEU A 71 -55.32 -0.88 16.13
CA LEU A 71 -54.66 0.20 15.39
C LEU A 71 -55.64 0.94 14.50
#